data_AF-A0A1I1PFT5-F1
#
_entry.id   AF-A0A1I1PFT5-F1
#
_cell.length_a   1.000
_cell.length_b   1.000
_cell.length_c   1.000
_cell.angle_alpha   90.00
_cell.angle_beta   90.00
_cell.angle_gamma   90.00
#
_symmetry.space_group_name_H-M   'P 1'
#
loop_
_entity.id
_entity.type
_entity.pdbx_description
1 polymer ?
#
loop_
_entity_poly.entity_id
_entity_poly.type
_entity_poly.pdbx_seq_one_letter_code
_entity_poly.pdbx_strand_id
1 'polypeptide(L)'
;MKNKHHVVVESKRLKYEFDINRNITVIQGDSASGKTTLLDLLGTHSRFGKESGISVQSDVPCVVFGGDTGLWKMILEAYKDSIVFIDEGYPFIYSKDFAELVQASSNYYVLITRQPLYNLPYSVQEIYGIRTTGKYHYPEQVYHEFYRIYNDSNETLDKEVLVLVEDSKPGYQFFSKVCKQGKCVSVEGNSQFVGRIENAEKNKKVVVIADGAAFGAYVAKVAAIAKSRKDVMLYFPESFEWLILKSGVIGIKDLDDILAEPEKYIESKDFKNRQAKVRPAVKKMLDDAHKMETGELESMSYDDVFGEEE
;
A
#
# COMPACT_ATOMS: atom_id res chain seq x y z
N MET A 1 1.31 6.41 15.67
CA MET A 1 1.12 7.50 14.70
C MET A 1 -0.04 7.16 13.78
N LYS A 2 -0.64 8.22 13.25
CA LYS A 2 -1.63 8.25 12.18
C LYS A 2 -1.43 9.55 11.41
N ASN A 3 -2.20 9.73 10.34
CA ASN A 3 -2.14 10.84 9.39
C ASN A 3 -1.03 10.71 8.36
N LYS A 4 -1.11 11.62 7.40
CA LYS A 4 -0.12 11.92 6.39
C LYS A 4 0.93 12.84 7.00
N HIS A 5 2.19 12.52 6.76
CA HIS A 5 3.32 13.31 7.23
C HIS A 5 4.06 13.93 6.04
N HIS A 6 4.09 15.25 5.99
CA HIS A 6 4.77 16.01 4.94
C HIS A 6 6.21 16.28 5.37
N VAL A 7 7.16 15.91 4.51
CA VAL A 7 8.59 16.04 4.80
C VAL A 7 9.28 16.87 3.74
N VAL A 8 10.00 17.91 4.17
CA VAL A 8 10.88 18.72 3.33
C VAL A 8 12.31 18.61 3.84
N VAL A 9 13.24 18.18 2.98
CA VAL A 9 14.68 18.11 3.26
C VAL A 9 15.39 19.02 2.28
N GLU A 10 16.02 20.07 2.79
CA GLU A 10 16.58 21.14 1.96
C GLU A 10 18.03 21.43 2.32
N SER A 11 18.86 21.62 1.30
CA SER A 11 20.20 22.17 1.40
C SER A 11 20.36 23.30 0.39
N LYS A 12 21.51 23.97 0.35
CA LYS A 12 21.80 25.02 -0.64
C LYS A 12 21.57 24.58 -2.10
N ARG A 13 21.72 23.28 -2.42
CA ARG A 13 21.67 22.77 -3.80
C ARG A 13 20.50 21.84 -4.09
N LEU A 14 19.92 21.23 -3.07
CA LEU A 14 18.96 20.14 -3.22
C LEU A 14 17.75 20.41 -2.35
N LYS A 15 16.56 20.12 -2.87
CA LYS A 15 15.31 20.12 -2.11
C LYS A 15 14.56 18.82 -2.40
N TYR A 16 14.23 18.08 -1.35
CA TYR A 16 13.35 16.92 -1.40
C TYR A 16 12.06 17.30 -0.70
N GLU A 17 10.93 16.98 -1.31
CA GLU A 17 9.62 17.25 -0.74
C GLU A 17 8.67 16.12 -1.13
N PHE A 18 8.10 15.48 -0.11
CA PHE A 18 7.30 14.28 -0.28
C PHE A 18 6.37 14.06 0.92
N ASP A 19 5.37 13.21 0.69
CA ASP A 19 4.38 12.83 1.68
C ASP A 19 4.49 11.35 2.02
N ILE A 20 4.39 11.01 3.30
CA ILE A 20 4.29 9.63 3.77
C ILE A 20 2.88 9.39 4.30
N ASN A 21 2.12 8.52 3.63
CA ASN A 21 0.70 8.30 3.93
C ASN A 21 0.45 7.07 4.80
N ARG A 22 1.40 6.11 4.84
CA ARG A 22 1.25 4.85 5.58
C ARG A 22 2.49 4.50 6.38
N ASN A 23 2.29 3.57 7.31
CA ASN A 23 3.34 3.07 8.18
C ASN A 23 4.49 2.37 7.44
N ILE A 24 4.30 1.90 6.20
CA ILE A 24 5.36 1.32 5.37
C ILE A 24 5.32 1.98 4.00
N THR A 25 6.44 2.60 3.65
CA THR A 25 6.71 3.16 2.32
C THR A 25 7.99 2.55 1.78
N VAL A 26 7.97 2.09 0.53
CA VAL A 26 9.12 1.48 -0.13
C VAL A 26 9.63 2.41 -1.22
N ILE A 27 10.92 2.74 -1.18
CA ILE A 27 11.57 3.53 -2.24
C ILE A 27 12.46 2.59 -3.07
N GLN A 28 12.15 2.48 -4.36
CA GLN A 28 12.92 1.71 -5.34
C GLN A 28 13.62 2.63 -6.35
N GLY A 29 14.37 2.02 -7.27
CA GLY A 29 14.93 2.67 -8.45
C GLY A 29 16.43 2.44 -8.60
N ASP A 30 16.97 2.88 -9.73
CA ASP A 30 18.37 2.67 -10.09
C ASP A 30 19.34 3.46 -9.23
N SER A 31 20.62 3.14 -9.35
CA SER A 31 21.70 3.85 -8.67
C SER A 31 21.71 5.33 -9.11
N ALA A 32 22.12 6.23 -8.22
CA ALA A 32 22.20 7.67 -8.46
C ALA A 32 20.87 8.43 -8.65
N SER A 33 19.72 7.87 -8.24
CA SER A 33 18.43 8.60 -8.26
C SER A 33 18.21 9.55 -7.07
N GLY A 34 19.24 9.84 -6.27
CA GLY A 34 19.12 10.71 -5.08
C GLY A 34 18.65 10.02 -3.78
N LYS A 35 18.52 8.69 -3.75
CA LYS A 35 18.12 7.90 -2.55
C LYS A 35 19.13 8.00 -1.40
N THR A 36 20.38 7.61 -1.67
CA THR A 36 21.47 7.70 -0.67
C THR A 36 21.69 9.14 -0.23
N THR A 37 21.61 10.09 -1.17
CA THR A 37 21.73 11.52 -0.87
C THR A 37 20.65 12.02 0.10
N LEU A 38 19.40 11.53 -0.02
CA LEU A 38 18.35 11.85 0.95
C LEU A 38 18.72 11.35 2.36
N LEU A 39 19.19 10.11 2.49
CA LEU A 39 19.62 9.56 3.78
C LEU A 39 20.83 10.29 4.35
N ASP A 40 21.81 10.65 3.50
CA ASP A 40 22.99 11.41 3.92
C ASP A 40 22.60 12.78 4.46
N LEU A 41 21.65 13.48 3.80
CA LEU A 41 21.16 14.78 4.25
C LEU A 41 20.45 14.67 5.60
N LEU A 42 19.54 13.70 5.74
CA LEU A 42 18.82 13.46 6.99
C LEU A 42 19.77 13.05 8.13
N GLY A 43 20.71 12.15 7.86
CA GLY A 43 21.71 11.69 8.84
C GLY A 43 22.67 12.81 9.27
N THR A 44 23.09 13.66 8.33
CA THR A 44 23.95 14.81 8.61
C THR A 44 23.20 15.86 9.44
N HIS A 45 21.94 16.15 9.10
CA HIS A 45 21.10 17.05 9.90
C HIS A 45 20.88 16.50 11.31
N SER A 46 20.64 15.20 11.47
CA SER A 46 20.47 14.58 12.79
C SER A 46 21.73 14.73 13.68
N ARG A 47 22.92 14.66 13.09
CA ARG A 47 24.20 14.75 13.84
C ARG A 47 24.62 16.18 14.17
N PHE A 48 24.45 17.11 13.23
CA PHE A 48 25.00 18.47 13.34
C PHE A 48 23.92 19.57 13.44
N GLY A 49 22.65 19.20 13.37
CA GLY A 49 21.53 20.13 13.42
C GLY A 49 21.66 21.26 12.40
N LYS A 50 21.43 22.50 12.85
CA LYS A 50 21.49 23.70 12.00
C LYS A 50 22.89 23.98 11.42
N GLU A 51 23.96 23.50 12.05
CA GLU A 51 25.34 23.73 11.57
C GLU A 51 25.66 22.96 10.29
N SER A 52 24.86 21.93 9.96
CA SER A 52 24.98 21.18 8.70
C SER A 52 24.67 22.01 7.45
N GLY A 53 23.97 23.15 7.59
CA GLY A 53 23.39 23.88 6.45
C GLY A 53 22.23 23.15 5.76
N ILE A 54 21.67 22.13 6.43
CA ILE A 54 20.53 21.34 5.98
C ILE A 54 19.33 21.68 6.87
N SER A 55 18.18 21.90 6.26
CA SER A 55 16.89 22.06 6.94
C SER A 55 16.06 20.79 6.74
N VAL A 56 15.49 20.28 7.81
CA VAL A 56 14.49 19.20 7.79
C VAL A 56 13.22 19.74 8.43
N GLN A 57 12.14 19.77 7.67
CA GLN A 57 10.82 20.17 8.13
C GLN A 57 9.90 18.95 8.07
N SER A 58 9.29 18.64 9.20
CA SER A 58 8.34 17.54 9.36
C SER A 58 7.56 17.77 10.65
N ASP A 59 6.32 17.31 10.71
CA ASP A 59 5.50 17.34 11.92
C ASP A 59 5.93 16.29 12.95
N VAL A 60 6.71 15.29 12.50
CA VAL A 60 7.23 14.19 13.32
C VAL A 60 8.74 13.99 13.08
N PRO A 61 9.50 13.45 14.05
CA PRO A 61 10.94 13.25 13.88
C PRO A 61 11.28 12.34 12.69
N CYS A 62 12.21 12.77 11.85
CA CYS A 62 12.79 11.96 10.76
C CYS A 62 14.15 11.41 11.20
N VAL A 63 14.29 10.08 11.28
CA VAL A 63 15.49 9.42 11.81
C VAL A 63 16.02 8.44 10.77
N VAL A 64 17.33 8.49 10.51
CA VAL A 64 18.02 7.50 9.68
C VAL A 64 18.59 6.41 10.58
N PHE A 65 18.21 5.17 10.34
CA PHE A 65 18.83 4.04 11.02
C PHE A 65 20.28 3.89 10.52
N GLY A 66 21.23 4.05 11.44
CA GLY A 66 22.67 3.94 11.18
C GLY A 66 23.41 3.09 12.22
N GLY A 67 22.70 2.16 12.88
CA GLY A 67 23.21 1.38 14.01
C GLY A 67 23.82 0.03 13.63
N ASP A 68 24.36 -0.65 14.64
CA ASP A 68 24.86 -2.03 14.53
C ASP A 68 23.71 -2.99 14.19
N THR A 69 23.91 -3.79 13.13
CA THR A 69 22.99 -4.85 12.69
C THR A 69 22.69 -5.87 13.77
N GLY A 70 23.52 -6.04 14.81
CA GLY A 70 23.25 -6.91 15.96
C GLY A 70 22.31 -6.30 17.01
N LEU A 71 22.19 -4.97 17.05
CA LEU A 71 21.39 -4.23 18.05
C LEU A 71 20.17 -3.54 17.45
N TRP A 72 19.90 -3.79 16.17
CA TRP A 72 18.83 -3.13 15.40
C TRP A 72 17.48 -3.14 16.12
N LYS A 73 17.11 -4.28 16.74
CA LYS A 73 15.81 -4.44 17.40
C LYS A 73 15.66 -3.47 18.58
N MET A 74 16.65 -3.43 19.47
CA MET A 74 16.69 -2.52 20.61
C MET A 74 16.63 -1.05 20.15
N ILE A 75 17.38 -0.70 19.11
CA ILE A 75 17.43 0.67 18.57
C ILE A 75 16.08 1.07 17.99
N LEU A 76 15.47 0.21 17.16
CA LEU A 76 14.17 0.50 16.54
C LEU A 76 13.03 0.53 17.56
N GLU A 77 13.10 -0.27 18.63
CA GLU A 77 12.13 -0.23 19.73
C GLU A 77 12.21 1.08 20.52
N ALA A 78 13.39 1.70 20.60
CA ALA A 78 13.58 2.98 21.28
C ALA A 78 12.96 4.16 20.52
N TYR A 79 12.89 4.10 19.19
CA TYR A 79 12.19 5.11 18.40
C TYR A 79 10.68 5.02 18.64
N LYS A 80 10.07 6.18 18.91
CA LYS A 80 8.62 6.35 19.08
C LYS A 80 8.15 7.51 18.24
N ASP A 81 6.94 7.37 17.73
CA ASP A 81 6.23 8.33 16.90
C ASP A 81 7.13 9.09 15.89
N SER A 82 7.97 8.35 15.16
CA SER A 82 8.95 8.88 14.20
C SER A 82 8.81 8.25 12.81
N ILE A 83 9.32 8.93 11.78
CA ILE A 83 9.59 8.34 10.46
C ILE A 83 11.01 7.81 10.46
N VAL A 84 11.15 6.48 10.37
CA VAL A 84 12.44 5.79 10.37
C VAL A 84 12.83 5.40 8.96
N PHE A 85 13.92 5.95 8.47
CA PHE A 85 14.50 5.65 7.18
C PHE A 85 15.55 4.55 7.32
N ILE A 86 15.45 3.49 6.52
CA ILE A 86 16.38 2.35 6.55
C ILE A 86 16.89 2.06 5.12
N ASP A 87 18.21 2.01 4.97
CA ASP A 87 18.86 1.72 3.69
C ASP A 87 18.85 0.22 3.34
N GLU A 88 19.10 -0.10 2.07
CA GLU A 88 19.09 -1.48 1.53
C GLU A 88 20.18 -2.37 2.15
N GLY A 89 21.20 -1.76 2.75
CA GLY A 89 22.35 -2.43 3.37
C GLY A 89 22.06 -3.23 4.64
N TYR A 90 20.81 -3.26 5.12
CA TYR A 90 20.42 -3.91 6.37
C TYR A 90 19.57 -5.17 6.16
N PRO A 91 20.14 -6.38 6.18
CA PRO A 91 19.41 -7.62 5.86
C PRO A 91 18.24 -7.93 6.80
N PHE A 92 18.23 -7.37 8.03
CA PHE A 92 17.15 -7.62 8.98
C PHE A 92 15.79 -7.15 8.46
N ILE A 93 15.74 -6.20 7.51
CA ILE A 93 14.47 -5.70 6.95
C ILE A 93 13.65 -6.80 6.25
N TYR A 94 14.29 -7.90 5.84
CA TYR A 94 13.64 -9.05 5.22
C TYR A 94 13.17 -10.10 6.23
N SER A 95 13.47 -9.95 7.53
CA SER A 95 13.17 -10.96 8.55
C SER A 95 11.72 -10.90 9.04
N LYS A 96 11.24 -12.01 9.63
CA LYS A 96 9.95 -12.04 10.32
C LYS A 96 9.96 -11.17 11.57
N ASP A 97 11.05 -11.20 12.32
CA ASP A 97 11.24 -10.38 13.53
C ASP A 97 11.08 -8.88 13.25
N PHE A 98 11.61 -8.40 12.11
CA PHE A 98 11.41 -7.02 11.69
C PHE A 98 9.94 -6.74 11.39
N ALA A 99 9.26 -7.64 10.69
CA ALA A 99 7.84 -7.49 10.41
C ALA A 99 6.97 -7.46 11.67
N GLU A 100 7.30 -8.28 12.67
CA GLU A 100 6.65 -8.26 13.98
C GLU A 100 6.88 -6.93 14.71
N LEU A 101 8.11 -6.41 14.67
CA LEU A 101 8.44 -5.12 15.26
C LEU A 101 7.68 -3.98 14.58
N VAL A 102 7.68 -3.92 13.24
CA VAL A 102 6.96 -2.88 12.49
C VAL A 102 5.46 -2.90 12.80
N GLN A 103 4.86 -4.08 12.93
CA GLN A 103 3.44 -4.24 13.29
C GLN A 103 3.12 -3.73 14.71
N ALA A 104 4.05 -3.85 15.65
CA ALA A 104 3.86 -3.41 17.03
C ALA A 104 4.29 -1.95 17.27
N SER A 105 4.88 -1.31 16.25
CA SER A 105 5.49 0.01 16.37
C SER A 105 4.49 1.14 16.15
N SER A 106 4.77 2.28 16.79
CA SER A 106 4.11 3.56 16.48
C SER A 106 4.61 4.19 15.20
N ASN A 107 5.77 3.76 14.72
CA ASN A 107 6.58 4.48 13.75
C ASN A 107 6.12 4.22 12.32
N TYR A 108 6.47 5.17 11.45
CA TYR A 108 6.41 4.99 10.01
C TYR A 108 7.80 4.57 9.53
N TYR A 109 7.87 3.69 8.54
CA TYR A 109 9.11 3.14 8.01
C TYR A 109 9.24 3.43 6.52
N VAL A 110 10.31 4.10 6.16
CA VAL A 110 10.71 4.33 4.76
C VAL A 110 11.87 3.38 4.46
N LEU A 111 11.59 2.36 3.66
CA LEU A 111 12.52 1.28 3.36
C LEU A 111 13.06 1.45 1.95
N ILE A 112 14.37 1.65 1.84
CA ILE A 112 15.05 1.70 0.56
C ILE A 112 15.47 0.28 0.20
N THR A 113 14.87 -0.31 -0.82
CA THR A 113 15.24 -1.65 -1.29
C THR A 113 14.67 -1.92 -2.67
N ARG A 114 15.38 -2.72 -3.47
CA ARG A 114 14.85 -3.27 -4.73
C ARG A 114 14.28 -4.67 -4.54
N GLN A 115 14.56 -5.31 -3.41
CA GLN A 115 14.14 -6.67 -3.12
C GLN A 115 12.73 -6.69 -2.50
N PRO A 116 11.91 -7.68 -2.84
CA PRO A 116 10.57 -7.82 -2.29
C PRO A 116 10.61 -8.18 -0.79
N LEU A 117 9.87 -7.40 0.00
CA LEU A 117 9.72 -7.60 1.45
C LEU A 117 8.55 -8.56 1.75
N TYR A 118 8.71 -9.87 1.50
CA TYR A 118 7.62 -10.85 1.62
C TYR A 118 6.99 -10.98 3.03
N ASN A 119 7.73 -10.61 4.07
CA ASN A 119 7.23 -10.67 5.44
C ASN A 119 6.42 -9.43 5.85
N LEU A 120 6.40 -8.38 5.02
CA LEU A 120 5.72 -7.11 5.30
C LEU A 120 4.48 -6.94 4.42
N PRO A 121 3.32 -6.59 5.00
CA PRO A 121 2.16 -6.17 4.24
C PRO A 121 2.29 -4.68 3.88
N TYR A 122 2.65 -4.36 2.64
CA TYR A 122 2.73 -2.99 2.15
C TYR A 122 1.95 -2.80 0.86
N SER A 123 1.40 -1.59 0.71
CA SER A 123 0.53 -1.25 -0.41
C SER A 123 1.32 -1.01 -1.68
N VAL A 124 0.78 -1.44 -2.81
CA VAL A 124 1.30 -1.11 -4.16
C VAL A 124 1.38 0.41 -4.36
N GLN A 125 0.45 1.16 -3.76
CA GLN A 125 0.42 2.62 -3.85
C GLN A 125 1.53 3.31 -3.05
N GLU A 126 2.19 2.59 -2.15
CA GLU A 126 3.29 3.09 -1.30
C GLU A 126 4.67 2.68 -1.81
N ILE A 127 4.77 2.35 -3.10
CA ILE A 127 6.03 2.03 -3.78
C ILE A 127 6.39 3.19 -4.71
N TYR A 128 7.47 3.90 -4.37
CA TYR A 128 7.89 5.12 -5.05
C TYR A 128 9.29 5.01 -5.65
N GLY A 129 9.53 5.78 -6.70
CA GLY A 129 10.86 6.18 -7.12
C GLY A 129 11.09 7.64 -6.76
N ILE A 130 12.36 8.07 -6.76
CA ILE A 130 12.73 9.48 -6.65
C ILE A 130 13.08 9.98 -8.05
N ARG A 131 12.49 11.10 -8.45
CA ARG A 131 12.86 11.80 -9.69
C ARG A 131 13.15 13.26 -9.40
N THR A 132 13.96 13.86 -10.27
CA THR A 132 14.13 15.30 -10.30
C THR A 132 12.98 15.94 -11.08
N THR A 133 12.41 17.02 -10.57
CA THR A 133 11.44 17.85 -11.30
C THR A 133 11.92 19.29 -11.37
N GLY A 134 11.74 19.93 -12.53
CA GLY A 134 12.18 21.32 -12.77
C GLY A 134 12.73 21.58 -14.17
N LYS A 135 12.46 22.78 -14.69
CA LYS A 135 12.83 23.27 -16.03
C LYS A 135 14.09 24.15 -16.06
N TYR A 136 14.84 24.25 -14.96
CA TYR A 136 15.77 25.38 -14.77
C TYR A 136 17.23 24.93 -14.66
N HIS A 137 18.01 25.25 -15.69
CA HIS A 137 19.46 25.23 -15.67
C HIS A 137 19.97 26.51 -14.99
N TYR A 138 20.11 26.46 -13.66
CA TYR A 138 20.83 27.41 -12.78
C TYR A 138 20.37 28.90 -12.77
N PRO A 139 20.38 29.61 -11.61
CA PRO A 139 20.84 29.23 -10.28
C PRO A 139 19.67 28.96 -9.31
N GLU A 140 18.96 27.83 -9.47
CA GLU A 140 17.92 27.38 -8.52
C GLU A 140 18.20 25.94 -8.06
N GLN A 141 17.73 25.58 -6.87
CA GLN A 141 17.92 24.25 -6.25
C GLN A 141 17.36 23.13 -7.13
N VAL A 142 18.01 21.97 -7.11
CA VAL A 142 17.50 20.78 -7.79
C VAL A 142 16.42 20.14 -6.91
N TYR A 143 15.19 20.16 -7.40
CA TYR A 143 14.03 19.65 -6.69
C TYR A 143 13.78 18.16 -6.97
N HIS A 144 13.47 17.40 -5.93
CA HIS A 144 13.27 15.96 -5.95
C HIS A 144 11.92 15.62 -5.32
N GLU A 145 11.15 14.77 -5.98
CA GLU A 145 9.85 14.31 -5.52
C GLU A 145 9.72 12.79 -5.63
N PHE A 146 8.78 12.23 -4.86
CA PHE A 146 8.42 10.83 -4.94
C PHE A 146 7.34 10.63 -6.03
N TYR A 147 7.52 9.63 -6.88
CA TYR A 147 6.52 9.24 -7.87
C TYR A 147 6.19 7.75 -7.73
N ARG A 148 4.91 7.39 -7.88
CA ARG A 148 4.48 5.99 -7.82
C ARG A 148 5.04 5.20 -8.99
N ILE A 149 5.61 4.03 -8.70
CA ILE A 149 6.18 3.16 -9.73
C ILE A 149 5.08 2.35 -10.42
N TYR A 150 4.02 1.99 -9.69
CA TYR A 150 2.91 1.20 -10.19
C TYR A 150 1.63 2.02 -10.15
N ASN A 151 0.98 2.14 -11.31
CA ASN A 151 -0.33 2.77 -11.49
C ASN A 151 -1.28 1.76 -12.13
N ASP A 152 -2.59 1.94 -11.91
CA ASP A 152 -3.61 1.13 -12.58
C ASP A 152 -3.58 1.38 -14.10
N SER A 153 -3.69 0.31 -14.88
CA SER A 153 -3.74 0.41 -16.35
C SER A 153 -5.19 0.32 -16.83
N ASN A 154 -5.71 1.44 -17.36
CA ASN A 154 -7.05 1.52 -17.95
C ASN A 154 -6.97 1.23 -19.46
N GLU A 155 -7.32 0.01 -19.88
CA GLU A 155 -7.60 -0.30 -21.29
C GLU A 155 -8.97 -1.00 -21.43
N THR A 156 -9.50 -1.03 -22.65
CA THR A 156 -10.80 -1.63 -22.96
C THR A 156 -10.67 -3.11 -23.36
N LEU A 157 -11.71 -3.89 -23.08
CA LEU A 157 -11.73 -5.35 -23.25
C LEU A 157 -12.41 -5.74 -24.57
N ASP A 158 -11.62 -6.25 -25.53
CA ASP A 158 -12.10 -6.66 -26.87
C ASP A 158 -11.92 -8.17 -27.13
N LYS A 159 -11.53 -8.96 -26.12
CA LYS A 159 -11.23 -10.40 -26.22
C LYS A 159 -11.87 -11.16 -25.05
N GLU A 160 -11.98 -12.49 -25.20
CA GLU A 160 -12.33 -13.39 -24.10
C GLU A 160 -11.35 -13.20 -22.92
N VAL A 161 -11.91 -13.06 -21.71
CA VAL A 161 -11.16 -12.64 -20.52
C VAL A 161 -10.97 -13.80 -19.55
N LEU A 162 -9.77 -13.96 -19.02
CA LEU A 162 -9.49 -14.77 -17.83
C LEU A 162 -9.27 -13.81 -16.66
N VAL A 163 -10.16 -13.82 -15.67
CA VAL A 163 -10.02 -13.01 -14.46
C VAL A 163 -9.37 -13.85 -13.38
N LEU A 164 -8.22 -13.41 -12.89
CA LEU A 164 -7.48 -14.01 -11.79
C LEU A 164 -7.68 -13.12 -10.55
N VAL A 165 -8.33 -13.66 -9.53
CA VAL A 165 -8.64 -12.93 -8.28
C VAL A 165 -7.85 -13.55 -7.15
N GLU A 166 -7.14 -12.76 -6.32
CA GLU A 166 -6.41 -13.31 -5.17
C GLU A 166 -7.35 -13.99 -4.18
N ASP A 167 -8.43 -13.30 -3.82
CA ASP A 167 -9.32 -13.78 -2.79
C ASP A 167 -9.99 -15.10 -3.19
N SER A 168 -10.31 -15.93 -2.20
CA SER A 168 -11.09 -17.17 -2.34
C SER A 168 -12.52 -17.02 -1.80
N LYS A 169 -12.84 -15.87 -1.20
CA LYS A 169 -14.11 -15.63 -0.51
C LYS A 169 -14.90 -14.47 -1.16
N PRO A 170 -15.33 -13.38 -0.48
CA PRO A 170 -16.34 -12.50 -1.02
C PRO A 170 -15.89 -11.76 -2.29
N GLY A 171 -14.60 -11.42 -2.41
CA GLY A 171 -14.09 -10.77 -3.62
C GLY A 171 -14.25 -11.67 -4.84
N TYR A 172 -13.89 -12.95 -4.72
CA TYR A 172 -14.05 -13.91 -5.81
C TYR A 172 -15.52 -14.15 -6.17
N GLN A 173 -16.41 -14.28 -5.18
CA GLN A 173 -17.85 -14.43 -5.45
C GLN A 173 -18.41 -13.23 -6.21
N PHE A 174 -18.01 -12.01 -5.84
CA PHE A 174 -18.42 -10.80 -6.53
C PHE A 174 -17.89 -10.75 -7.96
N PHE A 175 -16.57 -10.86 -8.16
CA PHE A 175 -15.97 -10.75 -9.49
C PHE A 175 -16.41 -11.88 -10.42
N SER A 176 -16.66 -13.09 -9.91
CA SER A 176 -17.21 -14.18 -10.72
C SER A 176 -18.63 -13.92 -11.23
N LYS A 177 -19.46 -13.17 -10.48
CA LYS A 177 -20.80 -12.74 -10.93
C LYS A 177 -20.75 -11.56 -11.91
N VAL A 178 -19.84 -10.61 -11.69
CA VAL A 178 -19.76 -9.37 -12.51
C VAL A 178 -19.03 -9.61 -13.84
N CYS A 179 -17.95 -10.38 -13.83
CA CYS A 179 -17.13 -10.64 -15.02
C CYS A 179 -17.71 -11.75 -15.90
N LYS A 180 -18.88 -11.49 -16.51
CA LYS A 180 -19.63 -12.47 -17.34
C LYS A 180 -18.98 -12.80 -18.68
N GLN A 181 -18.07 -11.96 -19.16
CA GLN A 181 -17.39 -12.09 -20.47
C GLN A 181 -16.21 -13.07 -20.45
N GLY A 182 -16.03 -13.82 -19.35
CA GLY A 182 -14.81 -14.56 -19.12
C GLY A 182 -14.87 -15.55 -17.97
N LYS A 183 -13.85 -16.40 -17.87
CA LYS A 183 -13.67 -17.32 -16.75
C LYS A 183 -13.03 -16.55 -15.58
N CYS A 184 -13.67 -16.56 -14.42
CA CYS A 184 -13.09 -16.05 -13.18
C CYS A 184 -12.50 -17.20 -12.35
N VAL A 185 -11.28 -17.04 -11.85
CA VAL A 185 -10.55 -18.06 -11.08
C VAL A 185 -9.91 -17.41 -9.86
N SER A 186 -10.15 -18.01 -8.69
CA SER A 186 -9.42 -17.66 -7.48
C SER A 186 -7.99 -18.19 -7.54
N VAL A 187 -7.04 -17.34 -7.16
CA VAL A 187 -5.61 -17.61 -7.08
C VAL A 187 -5.29 -17.75 -5.60
N GLU A 188 -5.14 -18.99 -5.13
CA GLU A 188 -4.91 -19.35 -3.72
C GLU A 188 -3.55 -18.83 -3.18
N GLY A 189 -3.44 -17.51 -3.03
CA GLY A 189 -2.28 -16.78 -2.52
C GLY A 189 -1.54 -15.95 -3.59
N ASN A 190 -1.09 -14.76 -3.17
CA ASN A 190 -0.40 -13.78 -4.03
C ASN A 190 0.84 -14.31 -4.78
N SER A 191 1.51 -15.33 -4.24
CA SER A 191 2.67 -15.96 -4.88
C SER A 191 2.34 -16.72 -6.16
N GLN A 192 1.08 -17.15 -6.34
CA GLN A 192 0.68 -18.00 -7.47
C GLN A 192 0.31 -17.21 -8.73
N PHE A 193 0.17 -15.89 -8.67
CA PHE A 193 -0.20 -15.08 -9.83
C PHE A 193 0.77 -15.25 -10.99
N VAL A 194 2.09 -15.24 -10.73
CA VAL A 194 3.12 -15.38 -11.76
C VAL A 194 2.90 -16.65 -12.58
N GLY A 195 2.83 -17.80 -11.93
CA GLY A 195 2.62 -19.08 -12.62
C GLY A 195 1.26 -19.18 -13.31
N ARG A 196 0.21 -18.56 -12.76
CA ARG A 196 -1.13 -18.54 -13.39
C ARG A 196 -1.17 -17.68 -14.65
N ILE A 197 -0.47 -16.55 -14.66
CA ILE A 197 -0.38 -15.67 -15.83
C ILE A 197 0.48 -16.33 -16.92
N GLU A 198 1.59 -16.96 -16.55
CA GLU A 198 2.48 -17.63 -17.52
C GLU A 198 1.80 -18.82 -18.21
N ASN A 199 0.98 -19.58 -17.47
CA ASN A 199 0.24 -20.72 -18.02
C ASN A 199 -1.07 -20.34 -18.72
N ALA A 200 -1.49 -19.07 -18.66
CA ALA A 200 -2.70 -18.61 -19.33
C ALA A 200 -2.50 -18.59 -20.86
N GLU A 201 -3.49 -19.10 -21.58
CA GLU A 201 -3.49 -19.14 -23.05
C GLU A 201 -3.22 -17.75 -23.66
N LYS A 202 -2.37 -17.70 -24.70
CA LYS A 202 -1.88 -16.43 -25.30
C LYS A 202 -2.94 -15.65 -26.09
N ASN A 203 -4.07 -16.27 -26.40
CA ASN A 203 -5.18 -15.64 -27.11
C ASN A 203 -6.20 -14.98 -26.16
N LYS A 204 -6.13 -15.25 -24.85
CA LYS A 204 -7.03 -14.68 -23.84
C LYS A 204 -6.42 -13.43 -23.21
N LYS A 205 -7.24 -12.40 -22.98
CA LYS A 205 -6.83 -11.30 -22.10
C LYS A 205 -6.85 -11.81 -20.65
N VAL A 206 -5.85 -11.47 -19.85
CA VAL A 206 -5.77 -11.85 -18.44
C VAL A 206 -5.96 -10.59 -17.61
N VAL A 207 -6.93 -10.59 -16.70
CA VAL A 207 -7.13 -9.50 -15.73
C VAL A 207 -6.73 -10.01 -14.36
N VAL A 208 -5.74 -9.36 -13.75
CA VAL A 208 -5.26 -9.68 -12.40
C VAL A 208 -5.90 -8.71 -11.42
N ILE A 209 -6.64 -9.24 -10.45
CA ILE A 209 -7.28 -8.50 -9.37
C ILE A 209 -6.72 -8.99 -8.03
N ALA A 210 -6.04 -8.12 -7.29
CA ALA A 210 -5.45 -8.47 -5.99
C ALA A 210 -5.62 -7.34 -4.96
N ASP A 211 -5.60 -7.69 -3.67
CA ASP A 211 -5.65 -6.74 -2.54
C ASP A 211 -4.40 -5.85 -2.55
N GLY A 212 -4.56 -4.64 -3.07
CA GLY A 212 -3.51 -3.66 -3.28
C GLY A 212 -2.80 -3.26 -1.99
N ALA A 213 -3.47 -3.31 -0.83
CA ALA A 213 -2.88 -2.99 0.46
C ALA A 213 -1.81 -3.99 0.93
N ALA A 214 -1.82 -5.22 0.38
CA ALA A 214 -0.90 -6.29 0.76
C ALA A 214 -0.12 -6.91 -0.43
N PHE A 215 -0.32 -6.41 -1.65
CA PHE A 215 0.28 -6.99 -2.86
C PHE A 215 1.71 -6.52 -3.18
N GLY A 216 2.26 -5.57 -2.42
CA GLY A 216 3.51 -4.90 -2.76
C GLY A 216 4.70 -5.83 -3.04
N ALA A 217 4.83 -6.94 -2.31
CA ALA A 217 5.94 -7.90 -2.52
C ALA A 217 5.90 -8.65 -3.87
N TYR A 218 4.75 -8.67 -4.54
CA TYR A 218 4.52 -9.46 -5.76
C TYR A 218 4.37 -8.60 -7.01
N VAL A 219 4.00 -7.33 -6.84
CA VAL A 219 3.68 -6.43 -7.97
C VAL A 219 4.81 -6.31 -8.98
N ALA A 220 6.08 -6.27 -8.55
CA ALA A 220 7.21 -6.13 -9.46
C ALA A 220 7.29 -7.28 -10.49
N LYS A 221 7.09 -8.52 -10.05
CA LYS A 221 7.11 -9.70 -10.92
C LYS A 221 5.90 -9.72 -11.85
N VAL A 222 4.72 -9.45 -11.31
CA VAL A 222 3.47 -9.44 -12.07
C VAL A 222 3.45 -8.31 -13.12
N ALA A 223 3.93 -7.12 -12.77
CA ALA A 223 4.07 -5.98 -13.67
C ALA A 223 5.12 -6.24 -14.77
N ALA A 224 6.23 -6.92 -14.45
CA ALA A 224 7.19 -7.31 -15.47
C ALA A 224 6.56 -8.25 -16.53
N ILE A 225 5.76 -9.22 -16.09
CA ILE A 225 5.03 -10.11 -17.00
C ILE A 225 4.03 -9.30 -17.82
N ALA A 226 3.22 -8.43 -17.20
CA ALA A 226 2.25 -7.60 -17.91
C ALA A 226 2.89 -6.66 -18.94
N LYS A 227 4.08 -6.12 -18.66
CA LYS A 227 4.82 -5.29 -19.63
C LYS A 227 5.25 -6.10 -20.86
N SER A 228 5.60 -7.38 -20.68
CA SER A 228 5.95 -8.28 -21.79
C SER A 228 4.73 -8.85 -22.52
N ARG A 229 3.62 -9.04 -21.81
CA ARG A 229 2.34 -9.55 -22.29
C ARG A 229 1.29 -8.45 -22.32
N LYS A 230 1.16 -7.76 -23.45
CA LYS A 230 0.19 -6.66 -23.65
C LYS A 230 -1.28 -7.05 -23.45
N ASP A 231 -1.57 -8.33 -23.33
CA ASP A 231 -2.89 -8.88 -23.05
C ASP A 231 -3.17 -9.10 -21.55
N VAL A 232 -2.22 -8.75 -20.67
CA VAL A 232 -2.39 -8.82 -19.22
C VAL A 232 -2.66 -7.42 -18.66
N MET A 233 -3.75 -7.30 -17.90
CA MET A 233 -4.20 -6.08 -17.26
C MET A 233 -4.14 -6.24 -15.75
N LEU A 234 -3.74 -5.18 -15.06
CA LEU A 234 -3.56 -5.19 -13.61
C LEU A 234 -4.54 -4.22 -12.96
N TYR A 235 -5.27 -4.71 -11.96
CA TYR A 235 -6.18 -3.93 -11.15
C TYR A 235 -5.91 -4.23 -9.67
N PHE A 236 -5.41 -3.25 -8.93
CA PHE A 236 -5.03 -3.42 -7.52
C PHE A 236 -5.87 -2.50 -6.62
N PRO A 237 -7.18 -2.80 -6.45
CA PRO A 237 -7.99 -2.05 -5.52
C PRO A 237 -7.41 -2.13 -4.11
N GLU A 238 -7.65 -1.11 -3.29
CA GLU A 238 -7.14 -1.05 -1.91
C GLU A 238 -7.45 -2.33 -1.13
N SER A 239 -8.72 -2.76 -1.15
CA SER A 239 -9.19 -4.10 -0.77
C SER A 239 -10.58 -4.31 -1.39
N PHE A 240 -11.13 -5.53 -1.28
CA PHE A 240 -12.52 -5.76 -1.69
C PHE A 240 -13.53 -5.01 -0.80
N GLU A 241 -13.32 -5.02 0.51
CA GLU A 241 -14.17 -4.31 1.47
C GLU A 241 -14.19 -2.80 1.19
N TRP A 242 -13.03 -2.24 0.83
CA TRP A 242 -12.94 -0.83 0.44
C TRP A 242 -13.77 -0.53 -0.82
N LEU A 243 -13.81 -1.45 -1.80
CA LEU A 243 -14.68 -1.29 -2.98
C LEU A 243 -16.16 -1.27 -2.60
N ILE A 244 -16.58 -2.13 -1.67
CA ILE A 244 -17.98 -2.14 -1.19
C ILE A 244 -18.31 -0.84 -0.46
N LEU A 245 -17.42 -0.35 0.42
CA LEU A 245 -17.62 0.93 1.10
C LEU A 245 -17.73 2.09 0.10
N LYS A 246 -16.83 2.14 -0.89
CA LYS A 246 -16.84 3.19 -1.91
C LYS A 246 -18.04 3.11 -2.86
N SER A 247 -18.68 1.95 -2.99
CA SER A 247 -19.83 1.79 -3.89
C SER A 247 -21.08 2.54 -3.43
N GLY A 248 -21.13 2.99 -2.17
CA GLY A 248 -22.31 3.63 -1.58
C GLY A 248 -23.44 2.65 -1.23
N VAL A 249 -23.23 1.34 -1.41
CA VAL A 249 -24.22 0.30 -1.02
C VAL A 249 -24.46 0.28 0.48
N ILE A 250 -23.45 0.64 1.28
CA ILE A 250 -23.55 0.75 2.73
C ILE A 250 -23.67 2.23 3.11
N GLY A 251 -24.81 2.64 3.65
CA GLY A 251 -25.04 3.99 4.16
C GLY A 251 -24.38 4.21 5.51
N ILE A 252 -23.09 4.58 5.52
CA ILE A 252 -22.38 5.03 6.72
C ILE A 252 -22.25 6.55 6.65
N LYS A 253 -22.66 7.23 7.72
CA LYS A 253 -22.50 8.68 7.85
C LYS A 253 -21.01 9.06 7.79
N ASP A 254 -20.69 10.10 7.04
CA ASP A 254 -19.34 10.66 6.86
C ASP A 254 -18.32 9.67 6.24
N LEU A 255 -18.80 8.61 5.55
CA LEU A 255 -17.93 7.60 4.94
C LEU A 255 -17.02 8.17 3.84
N ASP A 256 -17.53 9.08 3.01
CA ASP A 256 -16.77 9.68 1.93
C ASP A 256 -15.55 10.45 2.46
N ASP A 257 -15.71 11.18 3.56
CA ASP A 257 -14.62 11.89 4.24
C ASP A 257 -13.59 10.92 4.82
N ILE A 258 -14.04 9.79 5.37
CA ILE A 258 -13.15 8.73 5.89
C ILE A 258 -12.35 8.07 4.76
N LEU A 259 -12.98 7.81 3.60
CA LEU A 259 -12.33 7.17 2.46
C LEU A 259 -11.41 8.12 1.69
N ALA A 260 -11.64 9.44 1.76
CA ALA A 260 -10.79 10.45 1.15
C ALA A 260 -9.45 10.61 1.88
N GLU A 261 -9.44 10.49 3.21
CA GLU A 261 -8.25 10.66 4.06
C GLU A 261 -8.12 9.52 5.08
N PRO A 262 -8.00 8.25 4.62
CA PRO A 262 -8.01 7.07 5.49
C PRO A 262 -6.89 7.08 6.54
N GLU A 263 -5.76 7.72 6.23
CA GLU A 263 -4.64 7.89 7.14
C GLU A 263 -5.02 8.64 8.42
N LYS A 264 -6.02 9.52 8.40
CA LYS A 264 -6.51 10.22 9.61
C LYS A 264 -7.20 9.31 10.61
N TYR A 265 -7.68 8.17 10.12
CA TYR A 265 -8.48 7.26 10.91
C TYR A 265 -7.69 6.03 11.33
N ILE A 266 -6.57 5.70 10.67
CA ILE A 266 -5.78 4.47 10.89
C ILE A 266 -4.54 4.74 11.75
N GLU A 267 -4.51 4.16 12.95
CA GLU A 267 -3.32 4.15 13.81
C GLU A 267 -2.39 2.98 13.46
N SER A 268 -1.09 3.24 13.31
CA SER A 268 -0.10 2.22 12.91
C SER A 268 -0.09 1.00 13.86
N LYS A 269 -0.24 1.22 15.16
CA LYS A 269 -0.24 0.16 16.18
C LYS A 269 -1.47 -0.75 16.14
N ASP A 270 -2.59 -0.26 15.60
CA ASP A 270 -3.88 -0.97 15.61
C ASP A 270 -4.26 -1.59 14.26
N PHE A 271 -3.39 -1.46 13.25
CA PHE A 271 -3.67 -1.86 11.87
C PHE A 271 -4.17 -3.32 11.75
N LYS A 272 -3.48 -4.25 12.43
CA LYS A 272 -3.81 -5.69 12.42
C LYS A 272 -5.13 -6.00 13.14
N ASN A 273 -5.37 -5.34 14.27
CA ASN A 273 -6.59 -5.51 15.06
C ASN A 273 -7.84 -5.02 14.32
N ARG A 274 -7.69 -3.98 13.49
CA ARG A 274 -8.78 -3.47 12.65
C ARG A 274 -9.09 -4.37 11.47
N GLN A 275 -8.09 -4.84 10.72
CA GLN A 275 -8.33 -5.81 9.65
C GLN A 275 -9.04 -7.07 10.17
N ALA A 276 -8.67 -7.53 11.36
CA ALA A 276 -9.31 -8.67 12.02
C ALA A 276 -10.78 -8.44 12.43
N LYS A 277 -11.22 -7.18 12.60
CA LYS A 277 -12.60 -6.83 12.99
C LYS A 277 -13.48 -6.46 11.80
N VAL A 278 -12.94 -5.76 10.81
CA VAL A 278 -13.69 -5.32 9.62
C VAL A 278 -14.02 -6.50 8.71
N ARG A 279 -13.06 -7.41 8.48
CA ARG A 279 -13.27 -8.58 7.61
C ARG A 279 -14.45 -9.46 8.05
N PRO A 280 -14.60 -9.84 9.34
CA PRO A 280 -15.78 -10.59 9.79
C PRO A 280 -17.09 -9.82 9.64
N ALA A 281 -17.10 -8.51 9.89
CA ALA A 281 -18.31 -7.69 9.79
C ALA A 281 -18.79 -7.58 8.34
N VAL A 282 -17.88 -7.26 7.40
CA VAL A 282 -18.22 -7.20 5.97
C VAL A 282 -18.59 -8.58 5.44
N LYS A 283 -17.89 -9.64 5.88
CA LYS A 283 -18.27 -11.02 5.52
C LYS A 283 -19.68 -11.35 5.99
N LYS A 284 -20.04 -11.00 7.24
CA LYS A 284 -21.40 -11.21 7.75
C LYS A 284 -22.43 -10.42 6.92
N MET A 285 -22.16 -9.16 6.60
CA MET A 285 -23.07 -8.34 5.78
C MET A 285 -23.27 -8.95 4.39
N LEU A 286 -22.22 -9.48 3.77
CA LEU A 286 -22.31 -10.14 2.46
C LEU A 286 -22.99 -11.51 2.52
N ASP A 287 -22.74 -12.28 3.58
CA ASP A 287 -23.42 -13.55 3.82
C ASP A 287 -24.94 -13.29 4.05
N ASP A 288 -25.30 -12.24 4.79
CA ASP A 288 -26.68 -11.84 5.04
C ASP A 288 -27.34 -11.32 3.75
N ALA A 289 -26.66 -10.49 2.96
CA ALA A 289 -27.13 -10.03 1.66
C ALA A 289 -27.30 -11.18 0.65
N HIS A 290 -26.39 -12.15 0.65
CA HIS A 290 -26.49 -13.34 -0.19
C HIS A 290 -27.69 -14.20 0.20
N LYS A 291 -27.93 -14.40 1.50
CA LYS A 291 -29.11 -15.10 2.01
C LYS A 291 -30.41 -14.38 1.68
N MET A 292 -30.41 -13.04 1.71
CA MET A 292 -31.57 -12.26 1.23
C MET A 292 -31.80 -12.44 -0.27
N GLU A 293 -30.74 -12.48 -1.09
CA GLU A 293 -30.84 -12.69 -2.54
C GLU A 293 -31.29 -14.12 -2.90
N THR A 294 -30.93 -15.12 -2.09
CA THR A 294 -31.32 -16.53 -2.29
C THR A 294 -32.65 -16.91 -1.62
N GLY A 295 -33.28 -15.99 -0.89
CA GLY A 295 -34.54 -16.22 -0.16
C GLY A 295 -34.38 -17.03 1.14
N GLU A 296 -33.17 -17.17 1.66
CA GLU A 296 -32.85 -17.82 2.94
C GLU A 296 -32.93 -16.87 4.15
N LEU A 297 -33.09 -15.57 3.92
CA LEU A 297 -33.43 -14.56 4.93
C LEU A 297 -34.48 -13.58 4.37
N GLU A 298 -35.55 -13.32 5.13
CA GLU A 298 -36.47 -12.22 4.83
C GLU A 298 -35.87 -10.88 5.28
N SER A 299 -36.16 -9.80 4.54
CA SER A 299 -35.77 -8.44 4.92
C SER A 299 -36.47 -8.04 6.21
N MET A 300 -35.71 -7.70 7.25
CA MET A 300 -36.28 -7.13 8.49
C MET A 300 -36.55 -5.64 8.28
N SER A 301 -37.74 -5.18 8.69
CA SER A 301 -38.10 -3.77 8.70
C SER A 301 -37.44 -3.04 9.89
N TYR A 302 -37.45 -1.72 9.86
CA TYR A 302 -36.90 -0.88 10.94
C TYR A 302 -37.58 -1.20 12.29
N ASP A 303 -38.89 -1.45 12.26
CA ASP A 303 -39.72 -1.75 13.43
C ASP A 303 -39.40 -3.13 14.03
N ASP A 304 -38.97 -4.09 13.20
CA ASP A 304 -38.54 -5.43 13.64
C ASP A 304 -37.23 -5.42 14.46
N VAL A 305 -36.43 -4.35 14.32
CA VAL A 305 -35.12 -4.22 14.97
C VAL A 305 -35.18 -3.29 16.18
N PHE A 306 -35.98 -2.23 16.13
CA PHE A 306 -35.97 -1.17 17.15
C PHE A 306 -37.27 -1.03 17.95
N GLY A 307 -38.34 -1.77 17.59
CA GLY A 307 -39.65 -1.66 18.23
C GLY A 307 -40.41 -0.39 17.83
N GLU A 308 -41.74 -0.45 17.85
CA GLU A 308 -42.59 0.70 17.53
C GLU A 308 -42.31 1.86 18.50
N GLU A 309 -42.13 3.07 17.96
CA GLU A 309 -42.03 4.29 18.76
C GLU A 309 -43.38 4.55 19.47
N GLU A 310 -43.44 4.36 20.79
CA GLU A 310 -44.43 4.99 21.67
C GLU A 310 -44.01 6.42 22.07
#